data_AF-A0A928G8W0-F1
#
_entry.id   AF-A0A928G8W0-F1
#
_cell.length_a   1.000
_cell.length_b   1.000
_cell.length_c   1.000
_cell.angle_alpha   90.00
_cell.angle_beta   90.00
_cell.angle_gamma   90.00
#
_symmetry.space_group_name_H-M   'P 1'
#
loop_
_entity.id
_entity.type
_entity.pdbx_description
1 polymer ?
#
loop_
_entity_poly.entity_id
_entity_poly.type
_entity_poly.pdbx_seq_one_letter_code
_entity_poly.pdbx_strand_id
1 'polypeptide(L)'
;MNDLEYYNSFEERLQLELLKLCHEAGLMDQVLAESEDITDKWNDYATPYMADAIEQVNDYPNASIAWPAFMGMAVAKWWDVDWIANQFNTYDKFYGIEGWDDMDDHIMVDILGYPLGSPQEREIRDITITCAEKAISIIMKEDFEPGSEKAFYMLARTMKVMYKIGAGLQLKRMGYKFQKYN
;
A
#
# COMPACT_ATOMS: atom_id res chain seq x y z
N MET A 1 -6.55 19.39 -19.42
CA MET A 1 -6.45 18.08 -18.75
C MET A 1 -7.81 17.79 -18.15
N ASN A 2 -8.44 16.69 -18.54
CA ASN A 2 -9.67 16.23 -17.90
C ASN A 2 -9.33 15.67 -16.50
N ASP A 3 -10.27 15.65 -15.56
CA ASP A 3 -10.06 15.19 -14.19
C ASP A 3 -9.45 13.79 -14.14
N LEU A 4 -9.90 12.87 -15.01
CA LEU A 4 -9.34 11.52 -15.12
C LEU A 4 -7.85 11.52 -15.51
N GLU A 5 -7.46 12.37 -16.46
CA GLU A 5 -6.07 12.49 -16.92
C GLU A 5 -5.19 13.09 -15.82
N TYR A 6 -5.74 14.03 -15.04
CA TYR A 6 -5.07 14.58 -13.86
C TYR A 6 -4.81 13.50 -12.79
N TYR A 7 -5.84 12.74 -12.42
CA TYR A 7 -5.70 11.68 -11.41
C TYR A 7 -4.75 10.56 -11.85
N ASN A 8 -4.78 10.17 -13.13
CA ASN A 8 -3.84 9.19 -13.66
C ASN A 8 -2.40 9.71 -13.62
N SER A 9 -2.18 10.97 -14.05
CA SER A 9 -0.86 11.60 -13.99
C SER A 9 -0.34 11.73 -12.56
N PHE A 10 -1.22 12.01 -11.60
CA PHE A 10 -0.88 12.01 -10.18
C PHE A 10 -0.48 10.60 -9.69
N GLU A 11 -1.30 9.58 -9.97
CA GLU A 11 -1.05 8.18 -9.59
C GLU A 11 0.32 7.71 -10.10
N GLU A 12 0.62 7.96 -11.38
CA GLU A 12 1.88 7.59 -12.01
C GLU A 12 3.08 8.29 -11.36
N ARG A 13 3.01 9.62 -11.16
CA ARG A 13 4.08 10.37 -10.49
C ARG A 13 4.31 9.89 -9.06
N LEU A 14 3.24 9.67 -8.32
CA LEU A 14 3.32 9.17 -6.95
C LEU A 14 3.99 7.79 -6.92
N GLN A 15 3.54 6.86 -7.77
CA GLN A 15 4.12 5.52 -7.84
C GLN A 15 5.62 5.57 -8.17
N LEU A 16 6.04 6.41 -9.12
CA LEU A 16 7.44 6.56 -9.48
C LEU A 16 8.29 7.10 -8.33
N GLU A 17 7.79 8.10 -7.60
CA GLU A 17 8.50 8.68 -6.45
C GLU A 17 8.64 7.68 -5.30
N LEU A 18 7.59 6.92 -4.99
CA LEU A 18 7.66 5.91 -3.93
C LEU A 18 8.52 4.72 -4.31
N LEU A 19 8.43 4.25 -5.57
CA LEU A 19 9.30 3.21 -6.11
C LEU A 19 10.78 3.62 -6.00
N LYS A 20 11.09 4.87 -6.35
CA LYS A 20 12.44 5.42 -6.22
C LYS A 20 12.94 5.39 -4.78
N LEU A 21 12.11 5.77 -3.81
CA LEU A 21 12.47 5.69 -2.38
C LEU A 21 12.79 4.26 -1.95
N CYS A 22 11.94 3.29 -2.29
CA CYS A 22 12.17 1.89 -1.98
C CYS A 22 13.43 1.34 -2.65
N HIS A 23 13.73 1.79 -3.88
CA HIS A 23 14.94 1.42 -4.60
C HIS A 23 16.21 2.01 -3.97
N GLU A 24 16.20 3.28 -3.60
CA GLU A 24 17.31 3.95 -2.92
C GLU A 24 17.61 3.34 -1.54
N ALA A 25 16.58 2.82 -0.85
CA ALA A 25 16.72 2.04 0.38
C ALA A 25 17.23 0.60 0.15
N GLY A 26 17.36 0.15 -1.10
CA GLY A 26 17.80 -1.22 -1.44
C GLY A 26 16.72 -2.29 -1.26
N LEU A 27 15.46 -1.90 -1.05
CA LEU A 27 14.34 -2.79 -0.75
C LEU A 27 13.49 -3.16 -1.97
N MET A 28 13.73 -2.51 -3.11
CA MET A 28 13.05 -2.78 -4.37
C MET A 28 13.97 -2.58 -5.59
N ASP A 29 13.65 -3.22 -6.71
CA ASP A 29 14.29 -2.93 -8.00
C ASP A 29 13.75 -1.62 -8.59
N GLN A 30 14.35 -1.14 -9.69
CA GLN A 30 13.89 0.07 -10.40
C GLN A 30 12.56 -0.12 -11.14
N VAL A 31 12.06 -1.35 -11.20
CA VAL A 31 10.79 -1.71 -11.82
C VAL A 31 9.94 -2.33 -10.72
N LEU A 32 8.73 -1.80 -10.54
CA LEU A 32 7.78 -2.35 -9.59
C LEU A 32 7.35 -3.75 -10.07
N ALA A 33 7.54 -4.75 -9.22
CA ALA A 33 7.02 -6.08 -9.45
C ALA A 33 5.49 -6.05 -9.23
N GLU A 34 4.73 -6.46 -10.24
CA GLU A 34 3.27 -6.43 -10.21
C GLU A 34 2.70 -7.77 -10.71
N SER A 35 1.57 -8.19 -10.14
CA SER A 35 0.74 -9.29 -10.63
C SER A 35 -0.68 -8.77 -10.79
N GLU A 36 -1.38 -9.20 -11.85
CA GLU A 36 -2.78 -8.84 -12.09
C GLU A 36 -3.66 -9.33 -10.93
N ASP A 37 -3.46 -10.58 -10.48
CA ASP A 37 -4.14 -11.17 -9.32
C ASP A 37 -4.05 -10.27 -8.08
N ILE A 38 -2.84 -9.80 -7.76
CA ILE A 38 -2.60 -8.96 -6.57
C ILE A 38 -3.18 -7.57 -6.78
N THR A 39 -2.98 -6.98 -7.96
CA THR A 39 -3.40 -5.60 -8.25
C THR A 39 -4.92 -5.49 -8.25
N ASP A 40 -5.61 -6.45 -8.86
CA ASP A 40 -7.07 -6.44 -8.97
C ASP A 40 -7.74 -6.72 -7.63
N LYS A 41 -7.06 -7.43 -6.73
CA LYS A 41 -7.59 -7.69 -5.39
C LYS A 41 -7.83 -6.41 -4.58
N TRP A 42 -7.14 -5.31 -4.90
CA TRP A 42 -7.43 -4.01 -4.30
C TRP A 42 -8.88 -3.58 -4.51
N ASN A 43 -9.51 -3.92 -5.64
CA ASN A 43 -10.89 -3.52 -5.92
C ASN A 43 -11.89 -4.09 -4.91
N ASP A 44 -11.59 -5.25 -4.31
CA ASP A 44 -12.41 -5.88 -3.27
C ASP A 44 -12.25 -5.18 -1.91
N TYR A 45 -11.09 -4.55 -1.67
CA TYR A 45 -10.72 -3.96 -0.38
C TYR A 45 -10.86 -2.44 -0.35
N ALA A 46 -10.81 -1.78 -1.51
CA ALA A 46 -10.79 -0.33 -1.61
C ALA A 46 -11.97 0.32 -0.90
N THR A 47 -13.20 -0.12 -1.19
CA THR A 47 -14.41 0.45 -0.58
C THR A 47 -14.46 0.30 0.94
N PRO A 48 -14.33 -0.92 1.51
CA PRO A 48 -14.37 -1.06 2.97
C PRO A 48 -13.17 -0.39 3.66
N TYR A 49 -11.97 -0.44 3.08
CA TYR A 49 -10.82 0.27 3.64
C TYR A 49 -11.02 1.79 3.67
N MET A 50 -11.52 2.37 2.57
CA MET A 50 -11.83 3.79 2.50
C MET A 50 -12.86 4.21 3.56
N ALA A 51 -13.85 3.34 3.85
CA ALA A 51 -14.86 3.63 4.85
C ALA A 51 -14.24 3.83 6.25
N ASP A 52 -13.32 2.94 6.67
CA ASP A 52 -12.63 3.12 7.95
C ASP A 52 -11.64 4.29 7.90
N ALA A 53 -10.87 4.39 6.81
CA ALA A 53 -9.78 5.35 6.71
C ALA A 53 -10.29 6.80 6.72
N ILE A 54 -11.47 7.10 6.17
CA ILE A 54 -12.04 8.45 6.18
C ILE A 54 -12.34 8.94 7.60
N GLU A 55 -12.75 8.03 8.50
CA GLU A 55 -13.00 8.38 9.90
C GLU A 55 -11.70 8.74 10.64
N GLN A 56 -10.57 8.18 10.18
CA GLN A 56 -9.30 8.21 10.90
C GLN A 56 -8.27 9.17 10.29
N VAL A 57 -8.34 9.46 8.98
CA VAL A 57 -7.28 10.15 8.22
C VAL A 57 -6.97 11.56 8.72
N ASN A 58 -7.91 12.21 9.40
CA ASN A 58 -7.69 13.53 9.99
C ASN A 58 -6.78 13.47 11.23
N ASP A 59 -6.95 12.45 12.06
CA ASP A 59 -6.19 12.28 13.30
C ASP A 59 -4.92 11.44 13.10
N TYR A 60 -4.99 10.46 12.18
CA TYR A 60 -3.94 9.48 11.92
C TYR A 60 -3.58 9.35 10.43
N PRO A 61 -3.19 10.45 9.74
CA PRO A 61 -2.95 10.44 8.30
C PRO A 61 -1.85 9.46 7.87
N ASN A 62 -0.79 9.32 8.66
CA ASN A 62 0.30 8.39 8.37
C ASN A 62 -0.20 6.93 8.38
N ALA A 63 -0.99 6.54 9.38
CA ALA A 63 -1.53 5.19 9.48
C ALA A 63 -2.51 4.90 8.33
N SER A 64 -3.46 5.80 8.08
CA SER A 64 -4.44 5.67 7.00
C SER A 64 -3.83 5.63 5.60
N ILE A 65 -2.63 6.17 5.40
CA ILE A 65 -1.93 6.10 4.12
C ILE A 65 -0.96 4.91 4.08
N ALA A 66 -0.42 4.49 5.22
CA ALA A 66 0.54 3.38 5.32
C ALA A 66 -0.11 1.99 5.20
N TRP A 67 -1.26 1.76 5.82
CA TRP A 67 -1.86 0.42 5.89
C TRP A 67 -2.20 -0.29 4.58
N PRO A 68 -2.58 0.41 3.49
CA PRO A 68 -2.72 -0.24 2.20
C PRO A 68 -1.42 -0.94 1.78
N ALA A 69 -0.24 -0.39 2.10
CA ALA A 69 1.02 -1.06 1.81
C ALA A 69 1.18 -2.38 2.58
N PHE A 70 0.83 -2.41 3.87
CA PHE A 70 0.82 -3.66 4.63
C PHE A 70 -0.19 -4.66 4.03
N MET A 71 -1.39 -4.22 3.66
CA MET A 71 -2.37 -5.06 2.97
C MET A 71 -1.81 -5.63 1.65
N GLY A 72 -1.10 -4.82 0.86
CA GLY A 72 -0.44 -5.27 -0.36
C GLY A 72 0.62 -6.34 -0.10
N MET A 73 1.39 -6.20 0.98
CA MET A 73 2.35 -7.24 1.41
C MET A 73 1.63 -8.53 1.79
N ALA A 74 0.55 -8.46 2.57
CA ALA A 74 -0.24 -9.61 2.96
C ALA A 74 -0.83 -10.35 1.75
N VAL A 75 -1.39 -9.62 0.78
CA VAL A 75 -1.93 -10.24 -0.45
C VAL A 75 -0.83 -10.88 -1.27
N ALA A 76 0.34 -10.23 -1.42
CA ALA A 76 1.48 -10.85 -2.09
C ALA A 76 1.91 -12.15 -1.39
N LYS A 77 1.92 -12.17 -0.05
CA LYS A 77 2.22 -13.38 0.73
C LYS A 77 1.19 -14.48 0.50
N TRP A 78 -0.10 -14.15 0.51
CA TRP A 78 -1.16 -15.12 0.24
C TRP A 78 -1.12 -15.67 -1.19
N TRP A 79 -0.81 -14.82 -2.15
CA TRP A 79 -0.63 -15.21 -3.56
C TRP A 79 0.52 -16.20 -3.73
N ASP A 80 1.66 -15.97 -3.06
CA ASP A 80 2.83 -16.87 -3.05
C ASP A 80 2.53 -18.21 -2.35
N VAL A 81 1.77 -18.20 -1.24
CA VAL A 81 1.48 -19.41 -0.46
C VAL A 81 0.48 -20.33 -1.16
N ASP A 82 -0.69 -19.81 -1.51
CA ASP A 82 -1.74 -20.54 -2.25
C ASP A 82 -2.82 -19.55 -2.69
N TRP A 83 -2.71 -19.04 -3.92
CA TRP A 83 -3.68 -18.10 -4.44
C TRP A 83 -5.11 -18.66 -4.48
N ILE A 84 -5.29 -19.93 -4.85
CA ILE A 84 -6.63 -20.51 -5.00
C ILE A 84 -7.36 -20.56 -3.67
N ALA A 85 -6.64 -20.87 -2.59
CA ALA A 85 -7.21 -20.87 -1.24
C ALA A 85 -7.48 -19.47 -0.69
N ASN A 86 -6.67 -18.46 -1.07
CA ASN A 86 -6.68 -17.14 -0.44
C ASN A 86 -7.34 -16.04 -1.30
N GLN A 87 -7.63 -16.27 -2.58
CA GLN A 87 -8.27 -15.29 -3.48
C GLN A 87 -9.64 -14.83 -2.98
N PHE A 88 -10.27 -15.56 -2.05
CA PHE A 88 -11.55 -15.20 -1.44
C PHE A 88 -11.43 -14.55 -0.07
N ASN A 89 -10.20 -14.31 0.43
CA ASN A 89 -10.00 -13.59 1.68
C ASN A 89 -10.61 -12.19 1.58
N THR A 90 -11.48 -11.88 2.52
CA THR A 90 -12.20 -10.62 2.66
C THR A 90 -11.41 -9.63 3.51
N TYR A 91 -11.82 -8.36 3.47
CA TYR A 91 -11.11 -7.26 4.14
C TYR A 91 -10.96 -7.45 5.66
N ASP A 92 -11.91 -8.11 6.33
CA ASP A 92 -11.84 -8.41 7.77
C ASP A 92 -10.64 -9.30 8.15
N LYS A 93 -10.00 -9.96 7.19
CA LYS A 93 -8.76 -10.73 7.43
C LYS A 93 -7.56 -9.85 7.77
N PHE A 94 -7.62 -8.55 7.54
CA PHE A 94 -6.56 -7.63 7.93
C PHE A 94 -6.72 -7.10 9.36
N TYR A 95 -7.89 -7.26 9.96
CA TYR A 95 -8.11 -6.79 11.33
C TYR A 95 -7.37 -7.65 12.34
N GLY A 96 -6.65 -6.96 13.22
CA GLY A 96 -6.12 -7.57 14.43
C GLY A 96 -7.20 -7.68 15.52
N ILE A 97 -6.74 -7.81 16.76
CA ILE A 97 -7.62 -7.93 17.92
C ILE A 97 -8.31 -6.59 18.21
N GLU A 98 -7.64 -5.48 17.94
CA GLU A 98 -8.14 -4.11 18.10
C GLU A 98 -8.75 -3.54 16.80
N GLY A 99 -8.85 -4.37 15.76
CA GLY A 99 -9.55 -4.06 14.52
C GLY A 99 -8.67 -3.29 13.54
N TRP A 100 -9.07 -2.05 13.25
CA TRP A 100 -8.32 -1.14 12.39
C TRP A 100 -6.99 -0.80 13.08
N ASP A 101 -7.01 -0.38 14.35
CA ASP A 101 -5.89 0.20 15.10
C ASP A 101 -4.60 -0.64 15.14
N ASP A 102 -4.72 -1.98 15.14
CA ASP A 102 -3.59 -2.93 15.19
C ASP A 102 -3.41 -3.73 13.88
N MET A 103 -3.99 -3.25 12.77
CA MET A 103 -3.94 -3.93 11.47
C MET A 103 -2.51 -4.19 10.98
N ASP A 104 -1.62 -3.23 11.13
CA ASP A 104 -0.22 -3.37 10.71
C ASP A 104 0.54 -4.39 11.58
N ASP A 105 0.34 -4.39 12.89
CA ASP A 105 0.88 -5.40 13.81
C ASP A 105 0.38 -6.80 13.44
N HIS A 106 -0.92 -6.97 13.22
CA HIS A 106 -1.52 -8.22 12.80
C HIS A 106 -0.93 -8.72 11.47
N ILE A 107 -0.87 -7.84 10.46
CA ILE A 107 -0.30 -8.19 9.16
C ILE A 107 1.16 -8.59 9.29
N MET A 108 1.97 -7.81 10.01
CA MET A 108 3.40 -8.05 10.14
C MET A 108 3.69 -9.37 10.85
N VAL A 109 2.98 -9.65 11.94
CA VAL A 109 3.27 -10.80 12.81
C VAL A 109 2.56 -12.05 12.32
N ASP A 110 1.24 -11.99 12.18
CA ASP A 110 0.42 -13.19 11.99
C ASP A 110 0.35 -13.62 10.53
N ILE A 111 0.37 -12.67 9.59
CA ILE A 111 0.28 -12.98 8.15
C ILE A 111 1.68 -13.13 7.54
N LEU A 112 2.57 -12.17 7.77
CA LEU A 112 3.90 -12.16 7.18
C LEU A 112 4.93 -12.98 7.97
N GLY A 113 4.68 -13.23 9.25
CA GLY A 113 5.57 -14.02 10.11
C GLY A 113 6.81 -13.27 10.57
N TYR A 114 6.78 -11.93 10.59
CA TYR A 114 7.88 -11.10 11.10
C TYR A 114 7.62 -10.75 12.58
N PRO A 115 8.42 -11.27 13.53
CA PRO A 115 8.24 -10.93 14.94
C PRO A 115 8.40 -9.42 15.19
N LEU A 116 7.59 -8.88 16.10
CA LEU A 116 7.68 -7.48 16.52
C LEU A 116 9.09 -7.13 16.99
N GLY A 117 9.62 -6.01 16.51
CA GLY A 117 10.96 -5.54 16.84
C GLY A 117 12.11 -6.29 16.15
N SER A 118 11.81 -7.29 15.31
CA SER A 118 12.83 -7.91 14.46
C SER A 118 13.45 -6.87 13.51
N PRO A 119 14.72 -7.03 13.09
CA PRO A 119 15.33 -6.10 12.13
C PRO A 119 14.51 -5.96 10.84
N GLN A 120 13.93 -7.07 10.38
CA GLN A 120 13.09 -7.13 9.19
C GLN A 120 11.79 -6.35 9.36
N GLU A 121 11.14 -6.50 10.50
CA GLU A 121 9.89 -5.80 10.79
C GLU A 121 10.09 -4.29 10.87
N ARG A 122 11.15 -3.84 11.55
CA ARG A 122 11.53 -2.42 11.62
C ARG A 122 11.86 -1.84 10.25
N GLU A 123 12.65 -2.55 9.44
CA GLU A 123 13.00 -2.11 8.08
C GLU A 123 11.77 -1.90 7.20
N ILE A 124 10.80 -2.83 7.26
CA ILE A 124 9.55 -2.74 6.51
C ILE A 124 8.68 -1.58 7.01
N ARG A 125 8.56 -1.41 8.32
CA ARG A 125 7.80 -0.30 8.90
C ARG A 125 8.40 1.05 8.54
N ASP A 126 9.71 1.18 8.69
CA ASP A 126 10.42 2.43 8.42
C ASP A 126 10.24 2.86 6.96
N ILE A 127 10.38 1.93 5.99
CA ILE A 127 10.17 2.28 4.58
C ILE A 127 8.70 2.60 4.28
N THR A 128 7.75 1.83 4.84
CA THR A 128 6.32 2.08 4.61
C THR A 128 5.89 3.44 5.17
N ILE A 129 6.33 3.80 6.37
CA ILE A 129 6.07 5.12 6.96
C ILE A 129 6.74 6.23 6.14
N THR A 130 7.99 6.04 5.72
CA THR A 130 8.69 7.00 4.84
C THR A 130 7.92 7.22 3.53
N CYS A 131 7.38 6.16 2.93
CA CYS A 131 6.53 6.25 1.76
C CYS A 131 5.23 7.00 2.03
N ALA A 132 4.57 6.74 3.17
CA ALA A 132 3.35 7.45 3.57
C ALA A 132 3.59 8.95 3.77
N GLU A 133 4.67 9.32 4.47
CA GLU A 133 5.05 10.73 4.67
C GLU A 133 5.36 11.43 3.34
N LYS A 134 6.08 10.74 2.43
CA LYS A 134 6.32 11.26 1.08
C LYS A 134 5.01 11.44 0.32
N ALA A 135 4.10 10.48 0.39
CA ALA A 135 2.81 10.54 -0.28
C ALA A 135 1.98 11.73 0.24
N ILE A 136 1.90 11.91 1.55
CA ILE A 136 1.26 13.07 2.19
C ILE A 136 1.90 14.37 1.69
N SER A 137 3.24 14.45 1.67
CA SER A 137 3.95 15.64 1.18
C SER A 137 3.62 15.98 -0.28
N ILE A 138 3.41 14.96 -1.13
CA ILE A 138 3.01 15.16 -2.54
C ILE A 138 1.56 15.64 -2.60
N ILE A 139 0.64 14.98 -1.88
CA ILE A 139 -0.78 15.35 -1.83
C ILE A 139 -0.97 16.78 -1.34
N MET A 140 -0.29 17.17 -0.27
CA MET A 140 -0.40 18.52 0.32
C MET A 140 0.10 19.65 -0.58
N LYS A 141 0.84 19.33 -1.65
CA LYS A 141 1.25 20.30 -2.68
C LYS A 141 0.22 20.47 -3.78
N GLU A 142 -0.79 19.61 -3.82
CA GLU A 142 -1.85 19.67 -4.80
C GLU A 142 -2.91 20.67 -4.36
N ASP A 143 -3.42 21.44 -5.30
CA ASP A 143 -4.42 22.48 -5.02
C ASP A 143 -5.81 21.86 -4.92
N PHE A 144 -6.27 21.60 -3.69
CA PHE A 144 -7.64 21.13 -3.42
C PHE A 144 -8.14 21.59 -2.05
N GLU A 145 -9.45 21.73 -1.91
CA GLU A 145 -10.09 22.01 -0.62
C GLU A 145 -10.21 20.71 0.21
N PRO A 146 -9.87 20.72 1.51
CA PRO A 146 -10.14 19.60 2.40
C PRO A 146 -11.63 19.21 2.36
N GLY A 147 -11.92 17.90 2.26
CA GLY A 147 -13.29 17.38 2.17
C GLY A 147 -13.95 17.52 0.80
N SER A 148 -13.23 18.00 -0.23
CA SER A 148 -13.72 18.03 -1.61
C SER A 148 -13.71 16.65 -2.28
N GLU A 149 -14.49 16.48 -3.35
CA GLU A 149 -14.46 15.29 -4.21
C GLU A 149 -13.04 15.02 -4.76
N LYS A 150 -12.30 16.09 -5.07
CA LYS A 150 -10.90 16.00 -5.50
C LYS A 150 -10.02 15.42 -4.40
N ALA A 151 -10.18 15.86 -3.15
CA ALA A 151 -9.44 15.30 -2.01
C ALA A 151 -9.71 13.79 -1.85
N PHE A 152 -10.97 13.38 -1.98
CA PHE A 152 -11.36 11.97 -1.92
C PHE A 152 -10.69 11.13 -3.01
N TYR A 153 -10.75 11.55 -4.28
CA TYR A 153 -10.11 10.78 -5.36
C TYR A 153 -8.59 10.74 -5.23
N MET A 154 -7.96 11.83 -4.78
CA MET A 154 -6.52 11.86 -4.54
C MET A 154 -6.11 10.89 -3.43
N LEU A 155 -6.89 10.83 -2.35
CA LEU A 155 -6.68 9.88 -1.27
C LEU A 155 -6.84 8.42 -1.76
N ALA A 156 -7.92 8.13 -2.49
CA ALA A 156 -8.16 6.80 -3.04
C ALA A 156 -7.03 6.33 -3.98
N ARG A 157 -6.54 7.23 -4.86
CA ARG A 157 -5.40 6.96 -5.75
C ARG A 157 -4.12 6.74 -4.95
N THR A 158 -3.91 7.50 -3.88
CA THR A 158 -2.76 7.33 -2.99
C THR A 158 -2.76 5.97 -2.32
N MET A 159 -3.89 5.58 -1.73
CA MET A 159 -4.00 4.29 -1.05
C MET A 159 -3.78 3.11 -2.01
N LYS A 160 -4.30 3.20 -3.23
CA LYS A 160 -4.01 2.23 -4.30
C LYS A 160 -2.51 2.13 -4.60
N VAL A 161 -1.81 3.25 -4.73
CA VAL A 161 -0.36 3.24 -4.97
C VAL A 161 0.38 2.64 -3.78
N MET A 162 0.01 3.00 -2.55
CA MET A 162 0.61 2.42 -1.34
C MET A 162 0.44 0.90 -1.31
N TYR A 163 -0.74 0.40 -1.65
CA TYR A 163 -1.00 -1.03 -1.81
C TYR A 163 -0.06 -1.69 -2.84
N LYS A 164 0.08 -1.10 -4.03
CA LYS A 164 0.98 -1.63 -5.06
C LYS A 164 2.45 -1.62 -4.61
N ILE A 165 2.90 -0.57 -3.93
CA ILE A 165 4.25 -0.47 -3.39
C ILE A 165 4.50 -1.57 -2.35
N GLY A 166 3.55 -1.78 -1.44
CA GLY A 166 3.62 -2.86 -0.46
C GLY A 166 3.71 -4.25 -1.08
N ALA A 167 2.84 -4.53 -2.06
CA ALA A 167 2.91 -5.77 -2.83
C ALA A 167 4.28 -5.98 -3.48
N GLY A 168 4.82 -4.95 -4.14
CA GLY A 168 6.14 -4.99 -4.76
C GLY A 168 7.27 -5.25 -3.76
N LEU A 169 7.20 -4.63 -2.56
CA LEU A 169 8.19 -4.83 -1.49
C LEU A 169 8.20 -6.30 -1.07
N GLN A 170 7.03 -6.88 -0.80
CA GLN A 170 6.97 -8.27 -0.36
C GLN A 170 7.33 -9.27 -1.47
N LEU A 171 6.92 -9.03 -2.72
CA LEU A 171 7.34 -9.85 -3.87
C LEU A 171 8.87 -9.88 -4.00
N LYS A 172 9.52 -8.72 -3.89
CA LYS A 172 10.98 -8.64 -3.92
C LYS A 172 11.61 -9.45 -2.77
N ARG A 173 11.09 -9.33 -1.56
CA ARG A 173 11.59 -10.05 -0.37
C ARG A 173 11.43 -11.57 -0.50
N MET A 174 10.37 -12.04 -1.14
CA MET A 174 10.15 -13.46 -1.42
C MET A 174 11.02 -13.97 -2.59
N GLY A 175 11.80 -13.11 -3.24
CA GLY A 175 12.79 -13.49 -4.25
C GLY A 175 12.30 -13.37 -5.69
N TYR A 176 11.12 -12.83 -5.93
CA TYR A 176 10.64 -12.55 -7.28
C TYR A 176 11.48 -11.44 -7.92
N LYS A 177 11.92 -11.68 -9.15
CA LYS A 177 12.68 -10.72 -9.96
C LYS A 177 11.88 -10.41 -11.21
N PHE A 178 11.47 -9.16 -11.38
CA PHE A 178 10.86 -8.73 -12.63
C PHE A 178 11.93 -8.24 -13.59
N GLN A 179 12.03 -8.91 -14.74
CA GLN A 179 12.72 -8.38 -15.91
C GLN A 179 11.65 -7.91 -16.88
N LYS A 180 11.73 -6.65 -17.30
CA LYS A 180 10.95 -6.17 -18.44
C LYS A 180 11.43 -6.97 -19.66
N TYR A 181 10.59 -7.86 -20.18
CA TYR A 181 10.86 -8.45 -21.50
C TYR A 181 10.74 -7.31 -22.52
N ASN A 182 11.86 -6.98 -23.16
CA ASN A 182 11.92 -6.06 -24.31
C ASN A 182 11.41 -6.74 -25.57
#